data_AF-A0A350IEU4-F1
#
_entry.id   AF-A0A350IEU4-F1
#
_cell.length_a   1.000
_cell.length_b   1.000
_cell.length_c   1.000
_cell.angle_alpha   90.00
_cell.angle_beta   90.00
_cell.angle_gamma   90.00
#
_symmetry.space_group_name_H-M   'P 1'
#
loop_
_entity.id
_entity.type
_entity.pdbx_description
1 polymer ?
#
loop_
_entity_poly.entity_id
_entity_poly.type
_entity_poly.pdbx_seq_one_letter_code
_entity_poly.pdbx_strand_id
1 'polypeptide(L)'
;MTNKEFIVVLDFDGTVVKHRYPDVGDEIGATPVLKRLVSNGHKIILNTMRSRNNEGMDMLQPAVDWFSERGIPLFGVNENPTQHEWTSSPKVYGHIYIDDAALGAPLVTDVDDKYIDWKMAAAHLYYAGLLSENDITELFGDI
;
A
#
# COMPACT_ATOMS: atom_id res chain seq x y z
N MET A 1 -22.47 -12.58 5.39
CA MET A 1 -21.63 -12.88 4.22
C MET A 1 -20.20 -12.89 4.71
N THR A 2 -19.43 -13.94 4.46
CA THR A 2 -18.01 -13.97 4.82
C THR A 2 -17.28 -13.00 3.90
N ASN A 3 -16.88 -11.81 4.38
CA ASN A 3 -16.01 -10.93 3.61
C ASN A 3 -14.73 -11.70 3.30
N LYS A 4 -14.43 -11.86 2.01
CA LYS A 4 -13.22 -12.54 1.55
C LYS A 4 -12.01 -11.74 2.03
N GLU A 5 -11.09 -12.38 2.74
CA GLU A 5 -9.81 -11.75 3.11
C GLU A 5 -8.93 -11.57 1.87
N PHE A 6 -8.38 -10.37 1.69
CA PHE A 6 -7.39 -10.07 0.67
C PHE A 6 -6.03 -9.75 1.30
N ILE A 7 -4.96 -10.07 0.59
CA ILE A 7 -3.59 -9.69 0.92
C ILE A 7 -3.19 -8.67 -0.13
N VAL A 8 -2.93 -7.44 0.30
CA VAL A 8 -2.56 -6.31 -0.54
C VAL A 8 -1.05 -6.12 -0.44
N VAL A 9 -0.36 -6.29 -1.56
CA VAL A 9 1.07 -6.00 -1.71
C VAL A 9 1.19 -4.54 -2.11
N LEU A 10 1.84 -3.74 -1.27
CA LEU A 10 1.80 -2.28 -1.33
C LEU A 10 3.21 -1.72 -1.43
N ASP A 11 3.52 -1.05 -2.54
CA ASP A 11 4.72 -0.22 -2.65
C ASP A 11 4.64 1.02 -1.74
N PHE A 12 5.76 1.70 -1.51
CA PHE A 12 5.86 2.87 -0.62
C PHE A 12 6.09 4.20 -1.34
N ASP A 13 7.14 4.32 -2.15
CA ASP A 13 7.63 5.59 -2.70
C ASP A 13 6.94 5.94 -4.02
N GLY A 14 6.07 6.94 -4.04
CA GLY A 14 5.16 7.21 -5.15
C GLY A 14 3.79 6.52 -4.97
N THR A 15 3.71 5.57 -4.04
CA THR A 15 2.48 4.81 -3.77
C THR A 15 1.79 5.25 -2.49
N VAL A 16 2.50 5.34 -1.37
CA VAL A 16 1.96 5.73 -0.05
C VAL A 16 2.33 7.16 0.34
N VAL A 17 3.52 7.57 -0.09
CA VAL A 17 4.08 8.92 0.07
C VAL A 17 4.62 9.41 -1.27
N LYS A 18 4.92 10.72 -1.39
CA LYS A 18 5.70 11.24 -2.52
C LYS A 18 7.06 10.55 -2.59
N HIS A 19 7.57 10.33 -3.80
CA HIS A 19 8.89 9.70 -4.00
C HIS A 19 10.01 10.67 -3.58
N ARG A 20 10.57 10.46 -2.39
CA ARG A 20 11.63 11.32 -1.79
C ARG A 20 12.84 10.55 -1.28
N TYR A 21 12.99 9.28 -1.70
CA TYR A 21 14.11 8.44 -1.32
C TYR A 21 15.46 9.21 -1.40
N PRO A 22 16.31 9.18 -0.36
CA PRO A 22 16.22 8.31 0.82
C PRO A 22 15.21 8.72 1.90
N ASP A 23 14.78 9.97 1.92
CA ASP A 23 13.85 10.50 2.93
C ASP A 23 12.42 9.97 2.73
N VAL A 24 11.60 10.03 3.78
CA VAL A 24 10.16 9.74 3.67
C VAL A 24 9.46 10.99 3.15
N GLY A 25 8.74 10.86 2.04
CA GLY A 25 8.04 11.98 1.42
C GLY A 25 6.73 12.34 2.11
N ASP A 26 6.09 13.39 1.60
CA ASP A 26 4.78 13.82 2.09
C ASP A 26 3.70 12.78 1.84
N GLU A 27 2.70 12.73 2.71
CA GLU A 27 1.53 11.86 2.56
C GLU A 27 0.66 12.29 1.37
N ILE A 28 0.18 11.31 0.61
CA ILE A 28 -0.58 11.52 -0.65
C ILE A 28 -2.01 10.97 -0.57
N GLY A 29 -2.57 10.84 0.63
CA GLY A 29 -3.95 10.40 0.85
C GLY A 29 -4.14 8.89 1.04
N ALA A 30 -3.05 8.13 1.20
CA ALA A 30 -3.10 6.68 1.40
C ALA A 30 -3.75 6.27 2.73
N THR A 31 -3.44 6.98 3.82
CA THR A 31 -3.78 6.59 5.19
C THR A 31 -5.25 6.22 5.43
N PRO A 32 -6.25 7.04 5.03
CA PRO A 32 -7.65 6.69 5.28
C PRO A 32 -8.09 5.41 4.54
N VAL A 33 -7.60 5.21 3.31
CA VAL A 33 -7.91 4.01 2.52
C VAL A 33 -7.25 2.77 3.12
N LEU A 34 -5.97 2.85 3.49
CA LEU A 34 -5.23 1.73 4.06
C LEU A 34 -5.81 1.30 5.43
N LYS A 35 -6.19 2.26 6.27
CA LYS A 35 -6.91 1.97 7.53
C LYS A 35 -8.23 1.24 7.27
N ARG A 36 -8.95 1.66 6.24
CA ARG A 36 -10.22 1.03 5.87
C ARG A 36 -10.03 -0.42 5.38
N LEU A 37 -9.01 -0.67 4.57
CA LEU A 37 -8.68 -2.04 4.14
C LEU A 37 -8.41 -2.95 5.34
N VAL A 38 -7.63 -2.47 6.32
CA VAL A 38 -7.36 -3.22 7.56
C VAL A 38 -8.64 -3.45 8.36
N SER A 39 -9.48 -2.42 8.56
CA SER A 39 -10.73 -2.58 9.32
C SER A 39 -11.71 -3.55 8.65
N ASN A 40 -11.65 -3.68 7.32
CA ASN A 40 -12.41 -4.65 6.55
C ASN A 40 -11.83 -6.09 6.63
N GLY A 41 -10.77 -6.28 7.40
CA GLY A 41 -10.12 -7.58 7.62
C GLY A 41 -9.11 -7.96 6.54
N HIS A 42 -8.66 -7.02 5.71
CA HIS A 42 -7.60 -7.27 4.73
C HIS A 42 -6.22 -7.07 5.35
N LYS A 43 -5.23 -7.73 4.77
CA LYS A 43 -3.83 -7.71 5.20
C LYS A 43 -3.01 -6.86 4.24
N ILE A 44 -2.11 -6.04 4.77
CA ILE A 44 -1.18 -5.24 3.98
C ILE A 44 0.23 -5.80 4.15
N ILE A 45 0.92 -6.05 3.04
CA ILE A 45 2.34 -6.32 3.02
C ILE A 45 3.01 -5.11 2.40
N LEU A 46 3.90 -4.46 3.15
CA LEU A 46 4.79 -3.45 2.60
C LEU A 46 5.78 -4.17 1.67
N ASN A 47 5.84 -3.78 0.41
CA ASN A 47 6.74 -4.36 -0.59
C ASN A 47 7.48 -3.23 -1.33
N THR A 48 8.64 -2.86 -0.81
CA THR A 48 9.42 -1.70 -1.23
C THR A 48 10.87 -2.10 -1.51
N MET A 49 11.53 -1.36 -2.42
CA MET A 49 12.96 -1.50 -2.65
C MET A 49 13.82 -0.86 -1.54
N ARG A 50 13.21 -0.12 -0.60
CA ARG A 50 13.92 0.37 0.58
C ARG A 50 14.55 -0.78 1.34
N SER A 51 15.83 -0.63 1.62
CA SER A 51 16.66 -1.64 2.27
C SER A 51 17.85 -0.96 2.96
N ARG A 52 18.72 -1.75 3.59
CA ARG A 52 20.01 -1.22 4.02
C ARG A 52 20.83 -0.84 2.79
N ASN A 53 21.24 0.43 2.69
CA ASN A 53 22.02 0.91 1.56
C ASN A 53 23.48 0.40 1.62
N ASN A 54 24.27 0.71 0.59
CA ASN A 54 25.67 0.29 0.48
C ASN A 54 26.58 0.85 1.59
N GLU A 55 26.14 1.88 2.29
CA GLU A 55 26.85 2.52 3.42
C GLU A 55 26.41 1.94 4.78
N GLY A 56 25.50 0.95 4.77
CA GLY A 56 25.00 0.31 5.98
C GLY A 56 23.88 1.07 6.67
N MET A 57 23.32 2.14 6.07
CA MET A 57 22.22 2.90 6.63
C MET A 57 20.87 2.23 6.31
N ASP A 58 19.99 2.11 7.31
CA ASP A 58 18.69 1.44 7.17
C ASP A 58 17.64 2.41 6.60
N MET A 59 17.27 2.23 5.33
CA MET A 59 16.24 3.05 4.67
C MET A 59 14.84 2.43 4.76
N LEU A 60 14.74 1.18 5.25
CA LEU A 60 13.47 0.45 5.37
C LEU A 60 12.75 0.81 6.66
N GLN A 61 13.48 0.92 7.78
CA GLN A 61 12.86 1.21 9.07
C GLN A 61 12.00 2.49 9.07
N PRO A 62 12.41 3.62 8.46
CA PRO A 62 11.55 4.81 8.38
C PRO A 62 10.22 4.58 7.66
N ALA A 63 10.20 3.69 6.65
CA ALA A 63 8.95 3.33 5.98
C ALA A 63 8.06 2.47 6.89
N VAL A 64 8.64 1.51 7.63
CA VAL A 64 7.91 0.69 8.61
C VAL A 64 7.33 1.56 9.74
N ASP A 65 8.11 2.51 10.24
CA ASP A 65 7.70 3.43 11.31
C ASP A 65 6.51 4.29 10.86
N TRP A 66 6.50 4.76 9.61
CA TRP A 66 5.38 5.53 9.05
C TRP A 66 4.03 4.82 9.18
N PHE A 67 3.98 3.49 8.96
CA PHE A 67 2.77 2.69 9.13
C PHE A 67 2.39 2.54 10.62
N SER A 68 3.38 2.25 11.46
CA SER A 68 3.20 2.08 12.91
C SER A 68 2.64 3.34 13.57
N GLU A 69 3.23 4.50 13.29
CA GLU A 69 2.80 5.81 13.81
C GLU A 69 1.37 6.17 13.43
N ARG A 70 0.90 5.66 12.28
CA ARG A 70 -0.47 5.87 11.79
C ARG A 70 -1.43 4.80 12.25
N GLY A 71 -0.98 3.76 12.95
CA GLY A 71 -1.81 2.64 13.40
C GLY A 71 -2.30 1.77 12.25
N ILE A 72 -1.47 1.58 11.22
CA ILE A 72 -1.73 0.67 10.09
C ILE A 72 -0.87 -0.58 10.29
N PRO A 73 -1.40 -1.69 10.80
CA PRO A 73 -0.61 -2.90 10.99
C PRO A 73 -0.18 -3.51 9.66
N LEU A 74 1.08 -3.89 9.57
CA LEU A 74 1.63 -4.65 8.45
C LEU A 74 1.56 -6.15 8.78
N PHE A 75 1.06 -6.93 7.84
CA PHE A 75 1.12 -8.39 7.89
C PHE A 75 2.53 -8.91 7.58
N GLY A 76 3.26 -8.23 6.70
CA GLY A 76 4.65 -8.54 6.37
C GLY A 76 5.38 -7.34 5.77
N VAL A 77 6.70 -7.45 5.66
CA VAL A 77 7.59 -6.45 5.07
C VAL A 77 8.54 -7.15 4.11
N ASN A 78 8.45 -6.83 2.82
CA ASN A 78 9.17 -7.45 1.70
C ASN A 78 9.06 -8.98 1.63
N GLU A 79 8.08 -9.55 2.33
CA GLU A 79 7.82 -10.98 2.42
C GLU A 79 6.35 -11.19 2.83
N ASN A 80 5.72 -12.23 2.28
CA ASN A 80 4.49 -12.77 2.83
C ASN A 80 4.84 -13.86 3.87
N PRO A 81 4.50 -13.69 5.15
CA PRO A 81 4.88 -14.63 6.21
C PRO A 81 4.43 -16.07 6.00
N THR A 82 3.42 -16.35 5.16
CA THR A 82 2.92 -17.72 4.94
C THR A 82 3.33 -18.30 3.59
N GLN A 83 3.98 -17.54 2.70
CA GLN A 83 4.24 -18.04 1.34
C GLN A 83 5.24 -19.20 1.30
N HIS A 84 6.16 -19.24 2.27
CA HIS A 84 7.17 -20.28 2.38
C HIS A 84 6.57 -21.69 2.63
N GLU A 85 5.33 -21.76 3.10
CA GLU A 85 4.62 -23.02 3.31
C GLU A 85 4.30 -23.75 2.00
N TRP A 86 4.28 -23.05 0.86
CA TRP A 86 3.87 -23.61 -0.43
C TRP A 86 4.76 -23.23 -1.61
N THR A 87 5.70 -22.29 -1.45
CA THR A 87 6.67 -21.94 -2.51
C THR A 87 7.98 -21.41 -1.93
N SER A 88 9.08 -21.58 -2.67
CA SER A 88 10.36 -20.89 -2.43
C SER A 88 10.57 -19.67 -3.34
N SER A 89 9.54 -19.26 -4.08
CA SER A 89 9.60 -18.10 -4.97
C SER A 89 9.94 -16.82 -4.18
N PRO A 90 10.86 -15.99 -4.68
CA PRO A 90 11.20 -14.71 -4.04
C PRO A 90 10.15 -13.62 -4.30
N LYS A 91 9.20 -13.84 -5.23
CA LYS A 91 8.13 -12.88 -5.49
C LYS A 91 7.16 -12.89 -4.31
N VAL A 92 6.97 -11.73 -3.67
CA VAL A 92 5.97 -11.55 -2.61
C VAL A 92 4.59 -11.86 -3.16
N TYR A 93 3.90 -12.83 -2.57
CA TYR A 93 2.55 -13.21 -3.00
C TYR A 93 1.48 -12.36 -2.30
N GLY A 94 0.52 -11.87 -3.08
CA GLY A 94 -0.76 -11.37 -2.60
C GLY A 94 -1.83 -11.40 -3.69
N HIS A 95 -3.02 -10.94 -3.33
CA HIS A 95 -4.21 -10.93 -4.18
C HIS A 95 -4.33 -9.65 -5.02
N ILE A 96 -3.83 -8.52 -4.51
CA ILE A 96 -3.80 -7.21 -5.19
C ILE A 96 -2.40 -6.62 -5.01
N TYR A 97 -1.88 -5.94 -6.03
CA TYR A 97 -0.62 -5.20 -6.00
C TYR A 97 -0.93 -3.74 -6.30
N ILE A 98 -0.52 -2.83 -5.41
CA ILE A 98 -0.67 -1.38 -5.58
C ILE A 98 0.74 -0.80 -5.64
N ASP A 99 1.07 -0.21 -6.77
CA ASP A 99 2.42 0.22 -7.11
C ASP A 99 2.33 1.33 -8.17
N ASP A 100 3.03 2.44 -7.98
CA ASP A 100 2.99 3.60 -8.86
C ASP A 100 3.65 3.33 -10.23
N ALA A 101 4.56 2.35 -10.28
CA ALA A 101 5.20 1.89 -11.51
C ALA A 101 4.38 0.83 -12.25
N ALA A 102 3.25 0.35 -11.69
CA ALA A 102 2.40 -0.61 -12.37
C ALA A 102 1.76 -0.02 -13.64
N LEU A 103 1.72 -0.83 -14.71
CA LEU A 103 1.02 -0.45 -15.94
C LEU A 103 -0.48 -0.26 -15.64
N GLY A 104 -0.98 0.95 -15.87
CA GLY A 104 -2.38 1.30 -15.60
C GLY A 104 -2.65 1.75 -14.15
N ALA A 105 -1.61 1.96 -13.34
CA ALA A 105 -1.76 2.59 -12.04
C ALA A 105 -2.50 3.94 -12.18
N PRO A 106 -3.51 4.22 -11.34
CA PRO A 106 -4.18 5.51 -11.34
C PRO A 106 -3.24 6.54 -10.72
N LEU A 107 -2.67 7.41 -11.55
CA LEU A 107 -1.63 8.35 -11.12
C LEU A 107 -2.11 9.79 -11.29
N VAL A 108 -1.80 10.62 -10.30
CA VAL A 108 -1.84 12.07 -10.41
C VAL A 108 -0.42 12.59 -10.66
N THR A 109 -0.32 13.68 -11.41
CA THR A 109 0.94 14.39 -11.65
C THR A 109 0.86 15.76 -10.98
N ASP A 110 1.72 15.99 -10.00
CA ASP A 110 2.04 17.30 -9.44
C ASP A 110 3.35 17.77 -10.10
N VAL A 111 3.65 19.08 -10.09
CA VAL A 111 4.66 19.75 -10.94
C VAL A 111 5.91 18.91 -11.26
N ASP A 112 6.49 18.26 -10.25
CA ASP A 112 7.68 17.40 -10.37
C ASP A 112 7.47 15.96 -9.87
N ASP A 113 6.25 15.59 -9.46
CA ASP A 113 5.94 14.29 -8.85
C ASP A 113 4.86 13.52 -9.60
N LYS A 114 5.01 12.20 -9.62
CA LYS A 114 3.97 11.27 -10.05
C LYS A 114 3.71 10.28 -8.93
N TYR A 115 2.46 10.13 -8.54
CA TYR A 115 2.09 9.23 -7.44
C TYR A 115 0.65 8.76 -7.56
N ILE A 116 0.29 7.73 -6.79
CA ILE A 116 -1.04 7.14 -6.80
C ILE A 116 -2.12 8.17 -6.44
N ASP A 117 -3.11 8.30 -7.32
CA ASP A 117 -4.37 8.94 -6.99
C ASP A 117 -5.20 7.99 -6.13
N TRP A 118 -5.18 8.22 -4.81
CA TRP A 118 -5.87 7.36 -3.86
C TRP A 118 -7.39 7.39 -3.94
N LYS A 119 -7.99 8.43 -4.54
CA LYS A 119 -9.43 8.44 -4.80
C LYS A 119 -9.77 7.45 -5.90
N MET A 120 -9.01 7.46 -6.99
CA MET A 120 -9.17 6.51 -8.08
C MET A 120 -8.75 5.09 -7.69
N ALA A 121 -7.68 4.93 -6.90
CA ALA A 121 -7.29 3.64 -6.35
C ALA A 121 -8.39 3.05 -5.46
N ALA A 122 -9.04 3.86 -4.63
CA ALA A 122 -10.18 3.41 -3.83
C ALA A 122 -11.36 2.96 -4.70
N ALA A 123 -11.67 3.66 -5.80
CA ALA A 123 -12.68 3.19 -6.75
C ALA A 123 -12.32 1.82 -7.34
N HIS A 124 -11.05 1.60 -7.73
CA HIS A 124 -10.58 0.28 -8.19
C HIS A 124 -10.73 -0.79 -7.11
N LEU A 125 -10.41 -0.46 -5.85
CA LEU A 125 -10.55 -1.37 -4.71
C LEU A 125 -12.02 -1.72 -4.41
N TYR A 126 -12.94 -0.77 -4.61
CA TYR A 126 -14.39 -1.02 -4.55
C TYR A 126 -14.82 -2.01 -5.64
N TYR A 127 -14.46 -1.78 -6.90
CA TYR A 127 -14.79 -2.70 -7.99
C TYR A 127 -14.14 -4.09 -7.83
N ALA A 128 -12.98 -4.16 -7.16
CA ALA A 128 -12.32 -5.42 -6.81
C ALA A 128 -12.95 -6.13 -5.59
N GLY A 129 -13.86 -5.47 -4.86
CA GLY A 129 -14.57 -6.03 -3.71
C GLY A 129 -13.83 -5.92 -2.36
N LEU A 130 -12.83 -5.04 -2.26
CA LEU A 130 -12.10 -4.78 -1.00
C LEU A 130 -12.70 -3.61 -0.19
N LEU A 131 -13.42 -2.72 -0.87
CA LEU A 131 -14.18 -1.63 -0.26
C LEU A 131 -15.67 -1.79 -0.60
N SER A 132 -16.53 -1.41 0.32
CA SER A 132 -17.98 -1.31 0.10
C SER A 132 -18.36 0.09 -0.40
N GLU A 133 -19.59 0.24 -0.90
CA GLU A 133 -20.13 1.56 -1.27
C GLU A 133 -20.12 2.52 -0.07
N ASN A 134 -20.51 2.04 1.10
CA ASN A 134 -20.45 2.81 2.34
C ASN A 134 -19.03 3.28 2.68
N ASP A 135 -18.02 2.43 2.46
CA ASP A 135 -16.62 2.82 2.67
C ASP A 135 -16.21 3.95 1.74
N ILE A 136 -16.62 3.90 0.46
CA ILE A 136 -16.35 4.95 -0.51
C ILE A 136 -17.03 6.27 -0.10
N THR A 137 -18.29 6.23 0.30
CA THR A 137 -19.02 7.41 0.79
C THR A 137 -18.38 8.00 2.04
N GLU A 138 -17.96 7.18 3.00
CA GLU A 138 -17.27 7.65 4.21
C GLU A 138 -15.90 8.27 3.91
N LEU A 139 -15.18 7.77 2.90
CA LEU A 139 -13.86 8.26 2.52
C LEU A 139 -13.90 9.55 1.68
N PHE A 140 -14.86 9.68 0.77
CA PHE A 140 -14.83 10.72 -0.26
C PHE A 140 -16.15 11.49 -0.44
N GLY A 141 -17.20 11.16 0.32
CA GLY A 141 -18.54 11.70 0.17
C GLY A 141 -19.35 11.03 -0.95
N ASP A 142 -20.54 11.56 -1.21
CA ASP A 142 -21.37 11.12 -2.35
C ASP A 142 -20.65 11.43 -3.67
N ILE A 143 -20.52 10.42 -4.53
CA ILE A 143 -19.91 10.54 -5.87
C ILE A 143 -20.98 10.91 -6.90
#